data_AF-A0A922CQF5-F1
#
_entry.id   AF-A0A922CQF5-F1
#
_cell.length_a   1.000
_cell.length_b   1.000
_cell.length_c   1.000
_cell.angle_alpha   90.00
_cell.angle_beta   90.00
_cell.angle_gamma   90.00
#
_symmetry.space_group_name_H-M   'P 1'
#
loop_
_entity.id
_entity.type
_entity.pdbx_description
1 polymer ?
#
loop_
_entity_poly.entity_id
_entity_poly.type
_entity_poly.pdbx_seq_one_letter_code
_entity_poly.pdbx_strand_id
1 'polypeptide(L)'
;MDNCNTTPNQSVKGTYDPGWNDPPKFTYNAQKTTPGRPRNFLNKRVAFPLSNSSTPTPPAPVNLPPMPALVPSAPPIYSNNVKNQIEDVQMDSENILKEVKGSLLEILENSIELGSKANDIKRRIAIMEEMWLGGKLNNNVYMQMKDLASCLKGDEPMKADEIHRALMVDHVSVVGTWMPGVKQLIHNSIARSELLGIEATDDS
;
A
#
# COMPACT_ATOMS: atom_id res chain seq x y z
N MET A 1 -61.17 -26.59 14.11
CA MET A 1 -62.05 -26.89 12.97
C MET A 1 -62.20 -25.56 12.26
N ASP A 2 -61.55 -25.20 11.16
CA ASP A 2 -60.90 -25.97 10.09
C ASP A 2 -59.87 -25.10 9.35
N ASN A 3 -58.93 -25.77 8.68
CA ASN A 3 -57.86 -25.22 7.85
C ASN A 3 -58.38 -24.74 6.47
N CYS A 4 -57.74 -23.69 5.95
CA CYS A 4 -57.32 -23.40 4.56
C CYS A 4 -58.30 -23.57 3.39
N ASN A 5 -58.42 -22.53 2.53
CA ASN A 5 -57.99 -22.58 1.11
C ASN A 5 -58.27 -21.28 0.29
N THR A 6 -57.21 -20.80 -0.38
CA THR A 6 -57.10 -20.48 -1.83
C THR A 6 -57.84 -19.27 -2.45
N THR A 7 -57.04 -18.21 -2.71
CA THR A 7 -56.88 -17.26 -3.87
C THR A 7 -57.97 -17.17 -4.97
N PRO A 8 -58.16 -16.01 -5.69
CA PRO A 8 -57.10 -15.35 -6.48
C PRO A 8 -57.18 -13.81 -6.76
N ASN A 9 -56.05 -13.27 -7.23
CA ASN A 9 -55.90 -12.39 -8.41
C ASN A 9 -55.46 -10.90 -8.27
N GLN A 10 -54.29 -10.66 -8.89
CA GLN A 10 -53.80 -9.51 -9.67
C GLN A 10 -53.58 -8.09 -9.09
N SER A 11 -52.54 -7.47 -9.69
CA SER A 11 -52.11 -6.07 -9.70
C SER A 11 -51.39 -5.62 -8.41
N VAL A 12 -50.13 -5.18 -8.40
CA VAL A 12 -49.37 -4.34 -9.34
C VAL A 12 -47.88 -4.70 -9.15
N LYS A 13 -47.20 -5.30 -10.14
CA LYS A 13 -45.74 -5.50 -10.03
C LYS A 13 -45.06 -4.17 -10.35
N GLY A 14 -44.59 -3.50 -9.31
CA GLY A 14 -43.76 -2.31 -9.42
C GLY A 14 -42.60 -2.54 -10.38
N THR A 15 -42.41 -1.59 -11.28
CA THR A 15 -41.21 -1.46 -12.09
C THR A 15 -40.02 -1.30 -11.15
N TYR A 16 -39.29 -2.38 -10.91
CA TYR A 16 -38.01 -2.33 -10.21
C TYR A 16 -37.03 -1.54 -11.08
N ASP A 17 -36.80 -0.29 -10.72
CA ASP A 17 -35.65 0.48 -11.19
C ASP A 17 -34.40 -0.17 -10.61
N PRO A 18 -33.49 -0.73 -11.44
CA PRO A 18 -32.24 -1.30 -10.94
C PRO A 18 -31.42 -0.17 -10.34
N GLY A 19 -31.54 0.02 -9.03
CA GLY A 19 -30.80 1.02 -8.30
C GLY A 19 -29.30 0.80 -8.46
N TRP A 20 -28.53 1.87 -8.30
CA TRP A 20 -27.08 1.91 -8.41
C TRP A 20 -26.30 0.98 -7.43
N ASN A 21 -27.03 0.21 -6.61
CA ASN A 21 -26.52 -0.70 -5.60
C ASN A 21 -26.83 -2.18 -5.90
N ASP A 22 -27.40 -2.49 -7.07
CA ASP A 22 -27.55 -3.88 -7.51
C ASP A 22 -26.19 -4.39 -8.00
N PRO A 23 -25.65 -5.48 -7.42
CA PRO A 23 -24.38 -6.03 -7.86
C PRO A 23 -24.49 -6.50 -9.31
N PRO A 24 -23.43 -6.35 -10.13
CA PRO A 24 -23.47 -6.80 -11.51
C PRO A 24 -23.83 -8.28 -11.56
N LYS A 25 -24.88 -8.62 -12.32
CA LYS A 25 -25.28 -10.00 -12.55
C LYS A 25 -24.18 -10.70 -13.36
N PHE A 26 -23.24 -11.32 -12.68
CA PHE A 26 -22.28 -12.22 -13.30
C PHE A 26 -23.02 -13.46 -13.79
N THR A 27 -23.44 -13.44 -15.05
CA THR A 27 -23.94 -14.65 -15.72
C THR A 27 -22.77 -15.63 -15.82
N TYR A 28 -22.71 -16.60 -14.92
CA TYR A 28 -21.74 -17.69 -14.96
C TYR A 28 -22.15 -18.66 -16.07
N ASN A 29 -22.00 -18.22 -17.33
CA ASN A 29 -22.01 -19.15 -18.45
C ASN A 29 -20.56 -19.56 -18.70
N ALA A 30 -20.19 -20.72 -18.18
CA ALA A 30 -19.05 -21.43 -18.70
C ALA A 30 -19.30 -21.68 -20.20
N GLN A 31 -18.31 -21.32 -21.01
CA GLN A 31 -18.12 -21.73 -22.41
C GLN A 31 -18.86 -20.90 -23.47
N LYS A 32 -18.08 -20.08 -24.20
CA LYS A 32 -17.83 -20.14 -25.67
C LYS A 32 -17.31 -18.78 -26.16
N THR A 33 -16.13 -18.78 -26.75
CA THR A 33 -15.51 -17.63 -27.40
C THR A 33 -16.35 -17.17 -28.58
N THR A 34 -17.13 -16.11 -28.43
CA THR A 34 -17.73 -15.37 -29.55
C THR A 34 -16.71 -14.37 -30.10
N PRO A 35 -16.23 -14.51 -31.35
CA PRO A 35 -15.39 -13.51 -31.97
C PRO A 35 -16.28 -12.33 -32.39
N GLY A 36 -15.99 -11.12 -31.91
CA GLY A 36 -16.64 -9.92 -32.44
C GLY A 36 -17.07 -8.84 -31.45
N ARG A 37 -16.80 -8.94 -30.14
CA ARG A 37 -17.05 -7.79 -29.25
C ARG A 37 -15.85 -6.85 -29.25
N PRO A 38 -15.98 -5.58 -29.69
CA PRO A 38 -14.87 -4.65 -29.70
C PRO A 38 -14.43 -4.35 -28.25
N ARG A 39 -13.14 -4.57 -27.94
CA ARG A 39 -12.55 -4.09 -26.70
C ARG A 39 -12.52 -2.56 -26.75
N ASN A 40 -13.10 -1.91 -25.76
CA ASN A 40 -13.04 -0.45 -25.61
C ASN A 40 -11.59 -0.07 -25.24
N PHE A 41 -10.79 0.28 -26.25
CA PHE A 41 -9.47 0.84 -26.06
C PHE A 41 -9.62 2.33 -25.74
N LEU A 42 -9.48 2.67 -24.45
CA LEU A 42 -9.55 4.01 -23.88
C LEU A 42 -8.38 4.95 -24.25
N ASN A 43 -7.59 4.60 -25.28
CA ASN A 43 -6.42 5.38 -25.71
C ASN A 43 -6.67 6.26 -26.94
N LYS A 44 -7.93 6.67 -27.22
CA LYS A 44 -8.21 7.58 -28.32
C LYS A 44 -8.29 9.02 -27.81
N ARG A 45 -7.21 9.78 -27.96
CA ARG A 45 -7.25 11.25 -27.91
C ARG A 45 -8.00 11.75 -29.14
N VAL A 46 -9.01 12.59 -28.92
CA VAL A 46 -9.79 13.22 -29.99
C VAL A 46 -8.90 14.24 -30.69
N ALA A 47 -8.72 14.13 -32.01
CA ALA A 47 -8.07 15.15 -32.80
C ALA A 47 -9.08 16.25 -33.16
N PHE A 48 -8.69 17.51 -33.05
CA PHE A 48 -9.47 18.65 -33.52
C PHE A 48 -9.59 18.61 -35.05
N PRO A 49 -10.74 19.00 -35.65
CA PRO A 49 -10.90 18.99 -37.09
C PRO A 49 -10.00 20.06 -37.72
N LEU A 50 -9.03 19.60 -38.52
CA LEU A 50 -8.21 20.47 -39.37
C LEU A 50 -9.09 20.88 -40.56
N SER A 51 -9.59 22.12 -40.53
CA SER A 51 -10.22 22.73 -41.70
C SER A 51 -9.12 23.25 -42.63
N ASN A 52 -9.06 22.70 -43.84
CA ASN A 52 -8.23 23.21 -44.92
C ASN A 52 -8.73 24.61 -45.34
N SER A 53 -7.94 25.64 -45.08
CA SER A 53 -7.98 26.88 -45.87
C SER A 53 -6.60 27.53 -45.85
N SER A 54 -6.03 27.60 -47.04
CA SER A 54 -4.81 28.30 -47.42
C SER A 54 -4.85 29.79 -47.08
N THR A 55 -3.90 30.28 -46.26
CA THR A 55 -3.28 31.62 -46.33
C THR A 55 -2.14 31.73 -45.29
N PRO A 56 -0.98 32.33 -45.62
CA PRO A 56 0.05 32.64 -44.62
C PRO A 56 -0.23 34.02 -44.01
N THR A 57 -0.52 34.08 -42.71
CA THR A 57 -0.60 35.34 -41.95
C THR A 57 0.27 35.25 -40.69
N PRO A 58 1.00 36.32 -40.34
CA PRO A 58 1.97 36.32 -39.25
C PRO A 58 1.28 36.29 -37.87
N PRO A 59 1.96 35.80 -36.81
CA PRO A 59 1.41 35.88 -35.46
C PRO A 59 1.40 37.32 -34.96
N ALA A 60 0.23 37.79 -34.54
CA ALA A 60 0.07 39.05 -33.83
C ALA A 60 0.65 38.98 -32.41
N PRO A 61 1.15 40.09 -31.84
CA PRO A 61 1.79 40.09 -30.52
C PRO A 61 0.81 40.46 -29.39
N VAL A 62 1.14 39.94 -28.21
CA VAL A 62 0.91 40.44 -26.83
C VAL A 62 -0.51 40.61 -26.27
N ASN A 63 -0.77 39.91 -25.16
CA ASN A 63 -1.26 40.54 -23.92
C ASN A 63 -1.03 39.61 -22.71
N LEU A 64 0.17 39.67 -22.13
CA LEU A 64 0.43 39.18 -20.78
C LEU A 64 0.63 40.41 -19.88
N PRO A 65 0.05 40.44 -18.67
CA PRO A 65 0.25 41.55 -17.75
C PRO A 65 1.72 41.62 -17.28
N PRO A 66 2.25 42.82 -16.99
CA PRO A 66 3.65 42.99 -16.59
C PRO A 66 3.83 42.50 -15.15
N MET A 67 4.70 41.51 -14.96
CA MET A 67 5.23 41.14 -13.64
C MET A 67 6.39 42.09 -13.31
N PRO A 68 6.41 42.76 -12.14
CA PRO A 68 7.54 43.60 -11.76
C PRO A 68 8.75 42.71 -11.43
N ALA A 69 9.84 42.95 -12.15
CA ALA A 69 11.15 42.40 -11.84
C ALA A 69 11.85 43.23 -10.73
N LEU A 70 12.85 42.59 -10.13
CA LEU A 70 13.92 43.12 -9.29
C LEU A 70 13.71 43.16 -7.77
N VAL A 71 14.18 42.09 -7.11
CA VAL A 71 15.02 42.22 -5.92
C VAL A 71 16.25 41.30 -6.07
N PRO A 72 17.49 41.81 -5.95
CA PRO A 72 18.65 40.96 -5.77
C PRO A 72 18.89 40.77 -4.27
N SER A 73 18.74 39.55 -3.76
CA SER A 73 19.29 39.21 -2.45
C SER A 73 20.35 38.14 -2.62
N ALA A 74 21.54 38.49 -2.15
CA ALA A 74 22.80 37.77 -2.23
C ALA A 74 22.72 36.30 -1.78
N PRO A 75 23.66 35.44 -2.22
CA PRO A 75 23.75 34.07 -1.76
C PRO A 75 24.27 34.04 -0.31
N PRO A 76 23.71 33.22 0.59
CA PRO A 76 24.52 32.74 1.68
C PRO A 76 25.46 31.67 1.10
N ILE A 77 26.75 32.01 1.07
CA ILE A 77 27.83 31.02 1.01
C ILE A 77 27.69 30.15 2.26
N TYR A 78 27.12 28.95 2.10
CA TYR A 78 27.37 27.87 3.05
C TYR A 78 28.47 26.99 2.47
N SER A 79 29.69 27.35 2.87
CA SER A 79 30.88 26.53 2.72
C SER A 79 30.72 25.22 3.49
N ASN A 80 30.85 24.11 2.76
CA ASN A 80 31.49 22.86 3.16
C ASN A 80 31.15 22.25 4.53
N ASN A 81 30.11 21.41 4.60
CA ASN A 81 30.12 20.18 5.43
C ASN A 81 29.04 19.14 5.05
N VAL A 82 28.85 18.84 3.76
CA VAL A 82 27.83 17.86 3.32
C VAL A 82 28.39 16.42 3.30
N LYS A 83 29.70 16.23 3.28
CA LYS A 83 30.30 14.88 3.18
C LYS A 83 30.30 14.10 4.51
N ASN A 84 30.54 14.75 5.65
CA ASN A 84 30.58 14.03 6.95
C ASN A 84 29.19 13.68 7.50
N GLN A 85 28.12 14.41 7.16
CA GLN A 85 26.77 14.10 7.67
C GLN A 85 26.09 12.96 6.91
N ILE A 86 26.40 12.80 5.61
CA ILE A 86 25.82 11.72 4.81
C ILE A 86 26.39 10.36 5.26
N GLU A 87 27.68 10.29 5.57
CA GLU A 87 28.31 9.05 6.04
C GLU A 87 27.79 8.60 7.41
N ASP A 88 27.61 9.54 8.35
CA ASP A 88 27.12 9.27 9.71
C ASP A 88 25.66 8.78 9.73
N VAL A 89 24.78 9.46 9.00
CA VAL A 89 23.36 9.07 8.86
C VAL A 89 23.22 7.75 8.09
N GLN A 90 24.07 7.51 7.09
CA GLN A 90 24.07 6.26 6.34
C GLN A 90 24.52 5.08 7.22
N MET A 91 25.56 5.27 8.04
CA MET A 91 26.07 4.24 8.95
C MET A 91 25.04 3.88 10.03
N ASP A 92 24.31 4.87 10.55
CA ASP A 92 23.19 4.64 11.48
C ASP A 92 22.05 3.86 10.81
N SER A 93 21.66 4.22 9.58
CA SER A 93 20.60 3.53 8.83
C SER A 93 20.93 2.06 8.51
N GLU A 94 22.20 1.76 8.22
CA GLU A 94 22.66 0.40 7.96
C GLU A 94 22.72 -0.43 9.25
N ASN A 95 23.06 0.19 10.37
CA ASN A 95 23.07 -0.46 11.67
C ASN A 95 21.62 -0.80 12.12
N ILE A 96 20.69 0.12 11.93
CA ILE A 96 19.25 -0.12 12.16
C ILE A 96 18.75 -1.25 11.26
N LEU A 97 19.13 -1.28 9.98
CA LEU A 97 18.78 -2.37 9.07
C LEU A 97 19.26 -3.72 9.60
N LYS A 98 20.51 -3.81 10.06
CA LYS A 98 21.07 -5.05 10.64
C LYS A 98 20.28 -5.49 11.87
N GLU A 99 19.95 -4.55 12.75
CA GLU A 99 19.15 -4.80 13.96
C GLU A 99 17.74 -5.31 13.62
N VAL A 100 17.03 -4.61 12.73
CA VAL A 100 15.67 -4.98 12.29
C VAL A 100 15.68 -6.34 11.59
N LYS A 101 16.56 -6.53 10.60
CA LYS A 101 16.65 -7.77 9.83
C LYS A 101 16.98 -8.96 10.73
N GLY A 102 17.97 -8.80 11.62
CA GLY A 102 18.35 -9.83 12.57
C GLY A 102 17.18 -10.21 13.47
N SER A 103 16.47 -9.22 14.01
CA SER A 103 15.32 -9.44 14.88
C SER A 103 14.17 -10.17 14.17
N LEU A 104 13.81 -9.76 12.95
CA LEU A 104 12.74 -10.42 12.19
C LEU A 104 13.10 -11.87 11.81
N LEU A 105 14.35 -12.13 11.44
CA LEU A 105 14.81 -13.47 11.10
C LEU A 105 14.86 -14.38 12.33
N GLU A 106 15.30 -13.87 13.47
CA GLU A 106 15.28 -14.58 14.75
C GLU A 106 13.85 -14.96 15.15
N ILE A 107 12.90 -14.03 15.07
CA ILE A 107 11.47 -14.30 15.33
C ILE A 107 10.93 -15.35 14.35
N LEU A 108 11.31 -15.25 13.08
CA LEU A 108 10.90 -16.20 12.04
C LEU A 108 11.44 -17.61 12.32
N GLU A 109 12.70 -17.74 12.73
CA GLU A 109 13.34 -19.02 13.09
C GLU A 109 12.70 -19.64 14.33
N ASN A 110 12.29 -18.82 15.30
CA ASN A 110 11.55 -19.26 16.47
C ASN A 110 10.09 -19.64 16.15
N SER A 111 9.58 -19.31 14.97
CA SER A 111 8.19 -19.51 14.54
C SER A 111 8.03 -20.76 13.66
N ILE A 112 8.24 -21.94 14.25
CA ILE A 112 8.22 -23.24 13.53
C ILE A 112 6.87 -23.48 12.82
N GLU A 113 5.78 -22.96 13.38
CA GLU A 113 4.40 -23.11 12.88
C GLU A 113 4.18 -22.51 11.48
N LEU A 114 5.04 -21.58 11.04
CA LEU A 114 4.90 -20.96 9.73
C LEU A 114 5.16 -21.93 8.56
N GLY A 115 5.94 -22.99 8.78
CA GLY A 115 6.24 -24.02 7.78
C GLY A 115 6.60 -23.44 6.41
N SER A 116 5.77 -23.72 5.39
CA SER A 116 6.00 -23.25 4.01
C SER A 116 5.94 -21.73 3.83
N LYS A 117 5.22 -21.01 4.72
CA LYS A 117 5.12 -19.54 4.68
C LYS A 117 6.44 -18.87 5.07
N ALA A 118 7.29 -19.55 5.84
CA ALA A 118 8.56 -19.00 6.30
C ALA A 118 9.47 -18.57 5.13
N ASN A 119 9.46 -19.33 4.04
CA ASN A 119 10.23 -19.00 2.84
C ASN A 119 9.72 -17.73 2.13
N ASP A 120 8.40 -17.54 2.06
CA ASP A 120 7.80 -16.31 1.49
C ASP A 120 8.18 -15.08 2.34
N ILE A 121 8.09 -15.21 3.66
CA ILE A 121 8.45 -14.13 4.59
C ILE A 121 9.93 -13.80 4.47
N LYS A 122 10.81 -14.80 4.44
CA LYS A 122 12.26 -14.59 4.23
C LYS A 122 12.54 -13.85 2.93
N ARG A 123 11.84 -14.20 1.85
CA ARG A 123 11.92 -13.47 0.57
C ARG A 123 11.45 -12.02 0.71
N ARG A 124 10.38 -11.76 1.45
CA ARG A 124 9.88 -10.39 1.68
C ARG A 124 10.84 -9.56 2.54
N ILE A 125 11.46 -10.16 3.56
CA ILE A 125 12.53 -9.51 4.34
C ILE A 125 13.71 -9.13 3.42
N ALA A 126 14.07 -9.98 2.46
CA ALA A 126 15.11 -9.64 1.48
C ALA A 126 14.72 -8.46 0.57
N ILE A 127 13.45 -8.36 0.16
CA ILE A 127 12.95 -7.19 -0.60
C ILE A 127 13.02 -5.92 0.25
N MET A 128 12.65 -6.00 1.53
CA MET A 128 12.78 -4.87 2.47
C MET A 128 14.24 -4.39 2.55
N GLU A 129 15.19 -5.31 2.71
CA GLU A 129 16.62 -5.00 2.72
C GLU A 129 17.09 -4.32 1.42
N GLU A 130 16.69 -4.83 0.25
CA GLU A 130 17.02 -4.22 -1.03
C GLU A 130 16.49 -2.78 -1.15
N MET A 131 15.24 -2.54 -0.74
CA MET A 131 14.64 -1.21 -0.76
C MET A 131 15.31 -0.25 0.23
N TRP A 132 15.75 -0.77 1.38
CA TRP A 132 16.45 -0.01 2.41
C TRP A 132 17.84 0.42 1.94
N LEU A 133 18.66 -0.52 1.45
CA LEU A 133 19.99 -0.24 0.90
C LEU A 133 19.92 0.61 -0.37
N GLY A 134 18.84 0.49 -1.14
CA GLY A 134 18.58 1.34 -2.29
C GLY A 134 18.20 2.79 -1.96
N GLY A 135 18.13 3.16 -0.67
CA GLY A 135 17.78 4.50 -0.22
C GLY A 135 16.34 4.92 -0.57
N LYS A 136 15.45 3.95 -0.79
CA LYS A 136 14.06 4.20 -1.21
C LYS A 136 13.10 4.42 -0.03
N LEU A 137 13.60 4.28 1.20
CA LEU A 137 12.85 4.38 2.44
C LEU A 137 13.24 5.67 3.18
N ASN A 138 12.30 6.22 3.94
CA ASN A 138 12.49 7.44 4.70
C ASN A 138 12.96 7.12 6.13
N ASN A 139 13.61 8.07 6.82
CA ASN A 139 14.08 7.90 8.20
C ASN A 139 12.94 7.53 9.17
N ASN A 140 11.74 8.08 8.94
CA ASN A 140 10.56 7.70 9.72
C ASN A 140 10.23 6.21 9.59
N VAL A 141 10.35 5.65 8.39
CA VAL A 141 10.13 4.21 8.15
C VAL A 141 11.19 3.38 8.86
N TYR A 142 12.45 3.83 8.90
CA TYR A 142 13.53 3.15 9.60
C TYR A 142 13.26 3.04 11.10
N MET A 143 12.90 4.16 11.72
CA MET A 143 12.60 4.23 13.15
C MET A 143 11.35 3.42 13.50
N GLN A 144 10.27 3.57 12.74
CA GLN A 144 9.05 2.76 12.96
C GLN A 144 9.32 1.26 12.78
N MET A 145 10.16 0.87 11.83
CA MET A 145 10.50 -0.55 11.66
C MET A 145 11.38 -1.07 12.79
N LYS A 146 12.28 -0.24 13.33
CA LYS A 146 13.06 -0.55 14.55
C LYS A 146 12.16 -0.76 15.75
N ASP A 147 11.22 0.15 15.97
CA ASP A 147 10.25 0.05 17.06
C ASP A 147 9.37 -1.19 16.91
N LEU A 148 8.88 -1.47 15.70
CA LEU A 148 8.12 -2.69 15.39
C LEU A 148 8.91 -3.95 15.72
N ALA A 149 10.17 -4.04 15.28
CA ALA A 149 11.04 -5.18 15.57
C ALA A 149 11.30 -5.33 17.08
N SER A 150 11.43 -4.22 17.79
CA SER A 150 11.62 -4.18 19.25
C SER A 150 10.37 -4.63 20.01
N CYS A 151 9.18 -4.21 19.58
CA CYS A 151 7.91 -4.67 20.14
C CYS A 151 7.71 -6.18 19.96
N LEU A 152 8.08 -6.72 18.78
CA LEU A 152 8.00 -8.17 18.54
C LEU A 152 8.99 -8.97 19.41
N LYS A 153 10.16 -8.39 19.73
CA LYS A 153 11.12 -9.00 20.66
C LYS A 153 10.68 -8.90 22.12
N GLY A 154 10.02 -7.81 22.49
CA GLY A 154 9.53 -7.55 23.85
C GLY A 154 8.24 -8.26 24.23
N ASP A 155 7.77 -9.23 23.43
CA ASP A 155 6.48 -9.93 23.62
C ASP A 155 5.25 -8.98 23.65
N GLU A 156 5.33 -7.85 22.93
CA GLU A 156 4.22 -6.90 22.77
C GLU A 156 3.72 -6.87 21.32
N PRO A 157 3.21 -7.98 20.77
CA PRO A 157 2.88 -8.06 19.34
C PRO A 157 1.65 -7.21 18.95
N MET A 158 0.82 -6.81 19.91
CA MET A 158 -0.29 -5.88 19.70
C MET A 158 0.21 -4.46 19.37
N LYS A 159 1.26 -3.97 20.05
CA LYS A 159 1.89 -2.69 19.72
C LYS A 159 2.56 -2.74 18.35
N ALA A 160 3.15 -3.89 18.01
CA ALA A 160 3.71 -4.10 16.67
C ALA A 160 2.63 -4.01 15.57
N ASP A 161 1.42 -4.54 15.79
CA ASP A 161 0.30 -4.38 14.83
C ASP A 161 -0.13 -2.91 14.68
N GLU A 162 -0.12 -2.12 15.75
CA GLU A 162 -0.43 -0.69 15.69
C GLU A 162 0.60 0.07 14.83
N ILE A 163 1.88 -0.18 15.02
CA ILE A 163 2.95 0.41 14.20
C ILE A 163 2.82 -0.04 12.74
N HIS A 164 2.53 -1.32 12.50
CA HIS A 164 2.27 -1.84 11.16
C HIS A 164 1.10 -1.11 10.48
N ARG A 165 -0.01 -0.86 11.20
CA ARG A 165 -1.15 -0.10 10.67
C ARG A 165 -0.76 1.33 10.35
N ALA A 166 -0.02 2.00 11.23
CA ALA A 166 0.46 3.37 10.99
C ALA A 166 1.34 3.42 9.72
N LEU A 167 2.29 2.50 9.58
CA LEU A 167 3.12 2.36 8.36
C LEU A 167 2.28 2.14 7.10
N MET A 168 1.23 1.32 7.19
CA MET A 168 0.33 1.04 6.07
C MET A 168 -0.60 2.21 5.72
N VAL A 169 -0.83 3.16 6.64
CA VAL A 169 -1.61 4.37 6.37
C VAL A 169 -0.73 5.43 5.70
N ASP A 170 0.44 5.68 6.27
CA ASP A 170 1.28 6.82 5.87
C ASP A 170 2.27 6.46 4.74
N HIS A 171 2.72 5.22 4.68
CA HIS A 171 3.87 4.80 3.85
C HIS A 171 3.58 3.60 2.95
N VAL A 172 2.31 3.32 2.62
CA VAL A 172 1.88 2.13 1.85
C VAL A 172 2.63 1.94 0.53
N SER A 173 2.99 3.03 -0.16
CA SER A 173 3.68 2.98 -1.45
C SER A 173 5.09 2.38 -1.37
N VAL A 174 5.73 2.47 -0.21
CA VAL A 174 7.08 1.93 0.01
C VAL A 174 7.06 0.61 0.78
N VAL A 175 6.14 0.44 1.74
CA VAL A 175 6.10 -0.77 2.57
C VAL A 175 5.26 -1.89 1.97
N GLY A 176 4.29 -1.58 1.11
CA GLY A 176 3.26 -2.53 0.67
C GLY A 176 3.78 -3.80 -0.03
N THR A 177 4.96 -3.74 -0.66
CA THR A 177 5.54 -4.89 -1.37
C THR A 177 6.02 -6.00 -0.43
N TRP A 178 6.57 -5.64 0.74
CA TRP A 178 7.21 -6.57 1.67
C TRP A 178 6.48 -6.68 3.02
N MET A 179 5.78 -5.63 3.44
CA MET A 179 5.04 -5.57 4.71
C MET A 179 4.03 -6.72 4.93
N PRO A 180 3.36 -7.28 3.91
CA PRO A 180 2.49 -8.46 4.11
C PRO A 180 3.21 -9.69 4.68
N GLY A 181 4.54 -9.79 4.53
CA GLY A 181 5.35 -10.83 5.18
C GLY A 181 5.56 -10.55 6.65
N VAL A 182 5.86 -9.30 7.00
CA VAL A 182 6.00 -8.85 8.39
C VAL A 182 4.66 -8.97 9.12
N LYS A 183 3.54 -8.61 8.48
CA LYS A 183 2.20 -8.79 9.04
C LYS A 183 1.93 -10.25 9.45
N GLN A 184 2.36 -11.21 8.63
CA GLN A 184 2.22 -12.63 8.97
C GLN A 184 3.05 -13.01 10.21
N LEU A 185 4.24 -12.44 10.37
CA LEU A 185 5.03 -12.60 11.61
C LEU A 185 4.29 -12.01 12.80
N ILE A 186 3.76 -10.79 12.70
CA ILE A 186 3.01 -10.14 13.77
C ILE A 186 1.84 -11.02 14.21
N HIS A 187 1.03 -11.49 13.27
CA HIS A 187 -0.12 -12.36 13.60
C HIS A 187 0.32 -13.68 14.26
N ASN A 188 1.43 -14.26 13.81
CA ASN A 188 1.98 -15.46 14.44
C ASN A 188 2.47 -15.20 15.86
N SER A 189 3.13 -14.06 16.08
CA SER A 189 3.53 -13.62 17.42
C SER A 189 2.31 -13.38 18.32
N ILE A 190 1.25 -12.72 17.84
CA ILE A 190 -0.01 -12.54 18.60
C ILE A 190 -0.58 -13.89 19.02
N ALA A 191 -0.75 -14.82 18.07
CA ALA A 191 -1.30 -16.14 18.37
C ALA A 191 -0.45 -16.90 19.40
N ARG A 192 0.87 -16.77 19.31
CA ARG A 192 1.79 -17.40 20.26
C ARG A 192 1.70 -16.78 21.66
N SER A 193 1.67 -15.46 21.77
CA SER A 193 1.55 -14.77 23.07
C SER A 193 0.20 -15.06 23.73
N GLU A 194 -0.89 -15.21 22.95
CA GLU A 194 -2.20 -15.64 23.47
C GLU A 194 -2.16 -17.07 24.02
N LEU A 195 -1.51 -18.00 23.33
CA LEU A 195 -1.37 -19.39 23.81
C LEU A 195 -0.58 -19.48 25.12
N LEU A 196 0.53 -18.73 25.22
CA LEU A 196 1.35 -18.69 26.44
C LEU A 196 0.65 -17.99 27.62
N GLY A 197 -0.21 -17.00 27.34
CA GLY A 197 -0.99 -16.32 28.38
C GLY A 197 -2.04 -17.20 29.06
N ILE A 198 -2.49 -18.27 28.41
CA ILE A 198 -3.51 -19.17 28.96
C ILE A 198 -2.91 -20.17 29.96
N GLU A 199 -1.67 -20.63 29.78
CA GLU A 199 -1.00 -21.56 30.72
C GLU A 199 -0.77 -20.96 32.12
N ALA A 200 -0.74 -19.63 32.27
CA ALA A 200 -0.51 -18.99 33.55
C ALA A 200 -1.74 -18.92 34.48
N THR A 201 -2.92 -19.35 34.02
CA THR A 201 -4.19 -19.14 34.75
C THR A 201 -4.77 -20.40 35.40
N ASP A 202 -4.14 -21.58 35.22
CA ASP A 202 -4.67 -22.86 35.72
C ASP A 202 -4.00 -23.36 37.02
N ASP A 203 -3.03 -22.64 37.57
CA ASP A 203 -2.28 -23.02 38.80
C ASP A 203 -2.53 -22.05 39.97
N SER A 204 -3.80 -21.70 40.26
CA SER A 204 -4.18 -20.97 41.48
C SER A 204 -5.45 -21.48 42.11
#